data_AF-A0A927H1G2-F1
#
_entry.id   AF-A0A927H1G2-F1
#
_cell.length_a   1.000
_cell.length_b   1.000
_cell.length_c   1.000
_cell.angle_alpha   90.00
_cell.angle_beta   90.00
_cell.angle_gamma   90.00
#
_symmetry.space_group_name_H-M   'P 1'
#
loop_
_entity.id
_entity.type
_entity.pdbx_description
1 polymer ?
#
loop_
_entity_poly.entity_id
_entity_poly.type
_entity_poly.pdbx_seq_one_letter_code
_entity_poly.pdbx_strand_id
1 'polypeptide(L)' 'MSLLHEIESLKRTLSRMADRHGNLTHNCVVRISQLLDKKLNEYERIRRESGRG' A
#
# COMPACT_ATOMS: atom_id res chain seq x y z
N MET A 1 -14.82 0.52 -3.31
CA MET A 1 -14.16 0.79 -2.00
C MET A 1 -13.36 2.08 -2.13
N SER A 2 -13.18 2.85 -1.05
CA SER A 2 -12.36 4.08 -1.13
C SER A 2 -10.87 3.74 -1.18
N LEU A 3 -10.07 4.59 -1.82
CA LEU A 3 -8.62 4.41 -1.96
C LEU A 3 -7.90 4.29 -0.60
N LEU A 4 -8.34 5.05 0.39
CA LEU A 4 -7.81 4.99 1.76
C LEU A 4 -8.07 3.62 2.40
N HIS A 5 -9.27 3.06 2.20
CA HIS A 5 -9.59 1.73 2.71
C HIS A 5 -8.75 0.63 2.04
N GLU A 6 -8.44 0.77 0.74
CA GLU A 6 -7.51 -0.14 0.05
C GLU A 6 -6.08 -0.05 0.62
N ILE A 7 -5.58 1.17 0.88
CA ILE A 7 -4.27 1.40 1.50
C ILE A 7 -4.21 0.77 2.90
N GLU A 8 -5.23 0.95 3.74
CA GLU A 8 -5.27 0.34 5.07
C GLU A 8 -5.30 -1.18 5.02
N SER A 9 -6.09 -1.76 4.12
CA SER A 9 -6.15 -3.21 3.92
C SER A 9 -4.79 -3.77 3.50
N LEU A 10 -4.10 -3.10 2.57
CA LEU A 10 -2.77 -3.48 2.11
C LEU A 10 -1.73 -3.40 3.23
N LYS A 11 -1.75 -2.35 4.07
CA LYS A 11 -0.87 -2.24 5.25
C LYS A 11 -1.08 -3.40 6.22
N ARG A 12 -2.33 -3.75 6.55
CA ARG A 12 -2.64 -4.88 7.44
C ARG A 12 -2.21 -6.22 6.84
N THR A 13 -2.29 -6.37 5.52
CA THR A 13 -1.86 -7.59 4.83
C THR A 13 -0.35 -7.68 4.80
N LEU A 14 0.34 -6.57 4.55
CA LEU A 14 1.80 -6.50 4.56
C LEU A 14 2.38 -6.89 5.93
N SER A 15 1.83 -6.32 7.02
CA SER A 15 2.24 -6.67 8.38
C SER A 15 2.09 -8.16 8.64
N ARG A 16 0.91 -8.73 8.35
CA ARG A 16 0.64 -10.16 8.53
C ARG A 16 1.58 -11.05 7.71
N MET A 17 1.92 -10.65 6.48
CA MET A 17 2.84 -11.41 5.65
C MET A 17 4.29 -11.30 6.12
N ALA A 18 4.72 -10.13 6.58
CA ALA A 18 6.04 -9.93 7.18
C ALA A 18 6.20 -10.79 8.44
N ASP A 19 5.20 -10.76 9.33
CA ASP A 19 5.17 -11.57 10.55
C ASP A 19 5.20 -13.08 10.24
N ARG A 20 4.43 -13.51 9.22
CA ARG A 20 4.35 -14.93 8.82
C ARG A 20 5.63 -15.47 8.20
N HIS A 21 6.32 -14.66 7.39
CA HIS A 21 7.51 -15.11 6.65
C HIS A 21 8.82 -14.81 7.38
N GLY A 22 8.81 -13.94 8.39
CA GLY A 22 10.01 -13.52 9.14
C GLY A 22 11.06 -12.80 8.27
N ASN A 23 10.72 -12.49 7.02
CA ASN A 23 11.62 -11.90 6.05
C ASN A 23 10.85 -10.98 5.10
N LEU A 24 11.28 -9.71 5.08
CA LEU A 24 10.70 -8.65 4.26
C LEU A 24 11.00 -8.81 2.75
N THR A 25 11.99 -9.64 2.39
CA THR A 25 12.35 -9.91 0.99
C THR A 25 11.58 -11.08 0.38
N HIS A 26 10.70 -11.73 1.15
CA HIS A 26 9.84 -12.77 0.61
C HIS A 26 8.98 -12.21 -0.53
N ASN A 27 8.92 -12.89 -1.67
CA ASN A 27 8.27 -12.39 -2.89
C ASN A 27 6.83 -11.89 -2.66
N CYS A 28 6.07 -12.55 -1.78
CA CYS A 28 4.71 -12.10 -1.43
C CYS A 28 4.70 -10.76 -0.67
N VAL A 29 5.65 -10.55 0.24
CA VAL A 29 5.80 -9.28 0.99
C VAL A 29 6.20 -8.17 0.02
N VAL A 30 7.20 -8.43 -0.84
CA VAL A 30 7.66 -7.47 -1.86
C VAL A 30 6.52 -7.06 -2.79
N ARG A 31 5.73 -8.03 -3.29
CA ARG A 31 4.61 -7.76 -4.19
C ARG A 31 3.52 -6.90 -3.52
N ILE A 32 3.24 -7.13 -2.23
CA ILE A 32 2.27 -6.31 -1.49
C ILE A 32 2.84 -4.91 -1.24
N SER A 33 4.12 -4.78 -0.91
CA SER A 33 4.78 -3.48 -0.76
C SER A 33 4.69 -2.65 -2.04
N GLN A 34 5.00 -3.24 -3.19
CA GLN A 34 4.90 -2.56 -4.50
C GLN A 34 3.47 -2.10 -4.81
N LEU A 35 2.47 -2.92 -4.45
CA LEU A 35 1.07 -2.57 -4.64
C LEU A 35 0.64 -1.43 -3.72
N LEU A 36 1.09 -1.45 -2.46
CA LEU A 36 0.87 -0.38 -1.49
C LEU A 36 1.48 0.94 -1.97
N ASP A 37 2.72 0.92 -2.47
CA ASP A 37 3.39 2.10 -3.02
C ASP A 37 2.62 2.70 -4.20
N LYS A 38 2.12 1.86 -5.11
CA LYS A 38 1.30 2.32 -6.24
C LYS A 38 0.05 3.06 -5.76
N LYS A 39 -0.62 2.54 -4.72
CA LYS A 39 -1.84 3.13 -4.16
C LYS A 39 -1.57 4.42 -3.38
N LEU A 40 -0.44 4.49 -2.66
CA LEU A 40 0.01 5.72 -2.01
C LEU A 40 0.34 6.82 -3.03
N ASN A 41 1.00 6.46 -4.13
CA ASN A 41 1.29 7.39 -5.23
C ASN A 41 0.01 7.90 -5.90
N GLU A 42 -0.99 7.03 -6.10
CA GLU A 42 -2.30 7.42 -6.61
C GLU A 42 -3.01 8.41 -5.66
N TYR A 43 -2.94 8.17 -4.35
CA TYR A 43 -3.50 9.07 -3.34
C TYR A 43 -2.80 10.43 -3.35
N GLU A 44 -1.46 10.45 -3.38
CA GLU A 44 -0.70 11.69 -3.45
C GLU A 44 -0.98 12.46 -4.74
N ARG A 45 -1.17 11.78 -5.87
CA ARG A 45 -1.55 12.42 -7.13
C ARG A 45 -2.91 13.12 -7.01
N ILE A 46 -3.93 12.40 -6.54
CA ILE A 46 -5.27 12.96 -6.34
C ILE A 46 -5.21 14.14 -5.37
N ARG A 47 -4.50 14.00 -4.24
CA ARG A 47 -4.33 15.08 -3.25
C ARG A 47 -3.73 16.34 -3.85
N ARG A 48 -2.71 16.20 -4.72
CA ARG A 48 -2.08 17.34 -5.42
C ARG A 48 -3.00 17.97 -6.46
N GLU A 49 -3.77 17.17 -7.18
CA GLU A 49 -4.73 17.65 -8.18
C GLU A 49 -5.91 18.37 -7.50
N SER A 50 -6.42 17.85 -6.38
CA SER A 50 -7.49 18.48 -5.62
C SER A 50 -7.07 19.75 -4.88
N GLY A 51 -5.78 19.92 -4.56
CA GLY A 51 -5.24 21.13 -3.94
C GLY A 51 -4.84 22.25 -4.92
N ARG A 52 -5.00 22.03 -6.23
CA ARG A 52 -4.72 23.01 -7.29
C ARG A 52 -5.98 23.70 -7.85
N GLY A 53 -7.10 23.60 -7.14
CA GLY A 53 -8.38 24.23 -7.47
C GLY A 53 -8.64 25.48 -6.66
#